data_AF-A0A9E2GSS6-F1
#
_entry.id   AF-A0A9E2GSS6-F1
#
_cell.length_a   1.000
_cell.length_b   1.000
_cell.length_c   1.000
_cell.angle_alpha   90.00
_cell.angle_beta   90.00
_cell.angle_gamma   90.00
#
_symmetry.space_group_name_H-M   'P 1'
#
loop_
_entity.id
_entity.type
_entity.pdbx_description
1 polymer ?
#
loop_
_entity_poly.entity_id
_entity_poly.type
_entity_poly.pdbx_seq_one_letter_code
_entity_poly.pdbx_strand_id
1 'polypeptide(L)'
;MCEGQAPPADVQAGVCAGAVKVCGQDAGGAWDWREPDYASIAGHEAAEVTCDGLDNDCDTVVDEGFTLGAQCGTTDVGPCEYGTTVCTADGLGTECAGNVEPAPETCDGLDNDCDTVIDNGVTTDFYPDLDGDTYGDASAAPVAACAAPADHVADHSDCNDGDSAINPGAPEHCDGIDNNCDTAVDEGFTLGAQCGTTDVGPCEYGTTVCTADGLGTECAGNVEPGFETCDGLDNDCDTVIDNGVTTDYYPDTDGDTYGDASAAPVAACAAPADHVADHSDCNDGNNAVHPGAAERCNGLDDNCDT
;
A
#
# COMPACT_ATOMS: atom_id res chain seq x y z
N MET A 1 -60.38 -79.60 11.04
CA MET A 1 -59.82 -78.58 10.13
C MET A 1 -60.29 -77.23 10.63
N CYS A 2 -59.46 -76.19 10.51
CA CYS A 2 -59.82 -74.85 10.95
C CYS A 2 -60.92 -74.30 10.03
N GLU A 3 -61.95 -73.67 10.60
CA GLU A 3 -63.07 -73.08 9.86
C GLU A 3 -63.09 -71.56 10.05
N GLY A 4 -63.44 -70.80 8.99
CA GLY A 4 -63.50 -69.35 9.00
C GLY A 4 -62.30 -68.64 8.37
N GLN A 5 -62.27 -67.32 8.47
CA GLN A 5 -61.14 -66.50 8.02
C GLN A 5 -59.96 -66.66 8.99
N ALA A 6 -58.74 -66.80 8.46
CA ALA A 6 -57.54 -66.88 9.27
C ALA A 6 -57.38 -65.64 10.17
N PRO A 7 -57.15 -65.81 11.47
CA PRO A 7 -56.84 -64.69 12.35
C PRO A 7 -55.47 -64.09 12.01
N PRO A 8 -55.20 -62.82 12.36
CA PRO A 8 -53.87 -62.24 12.29
C PRO A 8 -52.85 -63.08 13.07
N ALA A 9 -51.63 -63.15 12.56
CA ALA A 9 -50.49 -63.71 13.27
C ALA A 9 -50.16 -62.88 14.53
N ASP A 10 -49.49 -63.47 15.51
CA ASP A 10 -49.22 -62.80 16.78
C ASP A 10 -48.21 -61.65 16.64
N VAL A 11 -47.28 -61.75 15.68
CA VAL A 11 -46.34 -60.68 15.31
C VAL A 11 -46.90 -59.91 14.12
N GLN A 12 -47.02 -58.60 14.28
CA GLN A 12 -47.55 -57.68 13.28
C GLN A 12 -46.68 -56.42 13.12
N ALA A 13 -45.47 -56.42 13.70
CA ALA A 13 -44.48 -55.36 13.52
C ALA A 13 -43.73 -55.53 12.18
N GLY A 14 -43.14 -54.46 11.67
CA GLY A 14 -42.26 -54.48 10.50
C GLY A 14 -42.82 -55.18 9.26
N VAL A 15 -42.00 -56.02 8.62
CA VAL A 15 -42.37 -56.78 7.41
C VAL A 15 -43.40 -57.87 7.68
N CYS A 16 -43.54 -58.26 8.94
CA CYS A 16 -44.46 -59.29 9.42
C CYS A 16 -45.91 -58.77 9.49
N ALA A 17 -46.10 -57.46 9.37
CA ALA A 17 -47.41 -56.82 9.34
C ALA A 17 -48.31 -57.39 8.22
N GLY A 18 -49.52 -57.83 8.59
CA GLY A 18 -50.47 -58.44 7.67
C GLY A 18 -50.31 -59.95 7.50
N ALA A 19 -49.32 -60.57 8.14
CA ALA A 19 -49.24 -62.02 8.23
C ALA A 19 -50.47 -62.59 8.94
N VAL A 20 -51.00 -63.70 8.44
CA VAL A 20 -52.15 -64.40 9.02
C VAL A 20 -51.75 -65.80 9.42
N LYS A 21 -52.36 -66.32 10.49
CA LYS A 21 -52.10 -67.68 10.96
C LYS A 21 -52.43 -68.71 9.89
N VAL A 22 -51.65 -69.79 9.84
CA VAL A 22 -51.89 -70.92 8.94
C VAL A 22 -52.59 -72.06 9.69
N CYS A 23 -53.49 -72.75 9.00
CA CYS A 23 -54.17 -73.90 9.59
C CYS A 23 -53.26 -75.13 9.52
N GLY A 24 -52.93 -75.71 10.69
CA GLY A 24 -52.05 -76.89 10.77
C GLY A 24 -52.44 -77.83 11.91
N GLN A 25 -51.94 -79.06 11.87
CA GLN A 25 -52.13 -80.01 12.96
C GLN A 25 -51.05 -79.84 14.02
N ASP A 26 -51.44 -79.95 15.29
CA ASP A 26 -50.52 -80.05 16.41
C ASP A 26 -49.83 -81.43 16.48
N ALA A 27 -48.85 -81.56 17.38
CA ALA A 27 -48.13 -82.82 17.61
C ALA A 27 -49.07 -83.98 18.05
N GLY A 28 -50.30 -83.67 18.47
CA GLY A 28 -51.37 -84.61 18.82
C GLY A 28 -52.40 -84.86 17.71
N GLY A 29 -52.25 -84.24 16.53
CA GLY A 29 -53.15 -84.38 15.39
C GLY A 29 -54.39 -83.47 15.39
N ALA A 30 -54.54 -82.59 16.38
CA ALA A 30 -55.65 -81.62 16.45
C ALA A 30 -55.37 -80.43 15.52
N TRP A 31 -56.39 -79.98 14.80
CA TRP A 31 -56.29 -78.83 13.90
C TRP A 31 -56.46 -77.53 14.68
N ASP A 32 -55.50 -76.62 14.55
CA ASP A 32 -55.55 -75.29 15.15
C ASP A 32 -54.84 -74.25 14.27
N TRP A 33 -55.09 -72.97 14.53
CA TRP A 33 -54.38 -71.87 13.91
C TRP A 33 -52.99 -71.73 14.52
N ARG A 34 -51.97 -71.69 13.66
CA ARG A 34 -50.55 -71.60 14.06
C ARG A 34 -49.91 -70.39 13.42
N GLU A 35 -48.86 -69.89 14.05
CA GLU A 35 -48.04 -68.85 13.44
C GLU A 35 -47.58 -69.27 12.04
N PRO A 36 -47.60 -68.34 11.06
CA PRO A 36 -47.09 -68.61 9.74
C PRO A 36 -45.56 -68.82 9.79
N ASP A 37 -45.03 -69.38 8.71
CA ASP A 37 -43.58 -69.38 8.51
C ASP A 37 -43.15 -67.97 8.08
N TYR A 38 -42.69 -67.18 9.05
CA TYR A 38 -42.25 -65.81 8.84
C TYR A 38 -41.10 -65.71 7.82
N ALA A 39 -40.27 -66.75 7.68
CA ALA A 39 -39.17 -66.79 6.71
C ALA A 39 -39.63 -66.79 5.24
N SER A 40 -40.93 -66.99 4.99
CA SER A 40 -41.53 -66.92 3.65
C SER A 40 -42.04 -65.52 3.28
N ILE A 41 -42.00 -64.57 4.21
CA ILE A 41 -42.43 -63.18 3.99
C ILE A 41 -41.36 -62.42 3.20
N ALA A 42 -41.80 -61.58 2.26
CA ALA A 42 -40.88 -60.75 1.49
C ALA A 42 -40.24 -59.69 2.40
N GLY A 43 -38.92 -59.60 2.39
CA GLY A 43 -38.17 -58.71 3.28
C GLY A 43 -37.81 -59.31 4.62
N HIS A 44 -38.21 -60.57 4.90
CA HIS A 44 -37.81 -61.23 6.13
C HIS A 44 -36.30 -61.50 6.18
N GLU A 45 -35.70 -61.21 7.33
CA GLU A 45 -34.30 -61.47 7.66
C GLU A 45 -34.23 -62.50 8.80
N ALA A 46 -33.19 -63.34 8.84
CA ALA A 46 -33.08 -64.36 9.92
C ALA A 46 -32.55 -63.78 11.24
N ALA A 47 -32.01 -62.57 11.16
CA ALA A 47 -31.57 -61.67 12.21
C ALA A 47 -31.46 -60.30 11.52
N GLU A 48 -31.72 -59.22 12.23
CA GLU A 48 -31.63 -57.87 11.66
C GLU A 48 -30.23 -57.58 11.12
N VAL A 49 -30.19 -57.33 9.81
CA VAL A 49 -28.99 -56.85 9.10
C VAL A 49 -29.27 -55.53 8.37
N THR A 50 -30.52 -55.07 8.36
CA THR A 50 -30.94 -53.79 7.80
C THR A 50 -31.54 -52.91 8.91
N CYS A 51 -31.09 -51.66 9.02
CA CYS A 51 -31.60 -50.64 9.94
C CYS A 51 -32.61 -49.77 9.18
N ASP A 52 -33.86 -50.21 9.08
CA ASP A 52 -34.92 -49.50 8.34
C ASP A 52 -36.12 -49.10 9.22
N GLY A 53 -36.02 -49.32 10.53
CA GLY A 53 -37.09 -49.04 11.47
C GLY A 53 -38.24 -50.05 11.39
N LEU A 54 -38.03 -51.19 10.71
CA LEU A 54 -38.94 -52.32 10.66
C LEU A 54 -38.34 -53.50 11.44
N ASP A 55 -39.24 -54.34 11.95
CA ASP A 55 -38.95 -55.67 12.46
C ASP A 55 -39.00 -56.65 11.27
N ASN A 56 -37.83 -57.01 10.76
CA ASN A 56 -37.58 -57.88 9.61
C ASN A 56 -37.42 -59.35 10.00
N ASP A 57 -37.08 -59.67 11.25
CA ASP A 57 -36.93 -61.06 11.73
C ASP A 57 -38.14 -61.59 12.54
N CYS A 58 -39.11 -60.71 12.78
CA CYS A 58 -40.37 -60.96 13.45
C CYS A 58 -40.23 -61.34 14.94
N ASP A 59 -39.23 -60.80 15.64
CA ASP A 59 -39.01 -61.07 17.06
C ASP A 59 -39.65 -60.05 18.03
N THR A 60 -40.31 -59.01 17.49
CA THR A 60 -40.97 -57.87 18.16
C THR A 60 -40.06 -56.74 18.63
N VAL A 61 -38.75 -56.88 18.48
CA VAL A 61 -37.80 -55.78 18.58
C VAL A 61 -37.58 -55.23 17.17
N VAL A 62 -37.15 -53.97 17.09
CA VAL A 62 -36.89 -53.30 15.80
C VAL A 62 -35.42 -53.00 15.75
N ASP A 63 -34.77 -53.38 14.65
CA ASP A 63 -33.35 -53.14 14.38
C ASP A 63 -32.41 -53.67 15.51
N GLU A 64 -32.73 -54.79 16.16
CA GLU A 64 -31.94 -55.37 17.27
C GLU A 64 -30.59 -55.94 16.80
N GLY A 65 -29.61 -55.05 16.81
CA GLY A 65 -28.29 -55.27 16.23
C GLY A 65 -27.59 -53.94 15.98
N PHE A 66 -28.39 -52.87 15.91
CA PHE A 66 -27.97 -51.49 15.80
C PHE A 66 -28.09 -50.78 17.15
N THR A 67 -27.09 -49.97 17.50
CA THR A 67 -27.16 -49.16 18.72
C THR A 67 -27.94 -47.89 18.40
N LEU A 68 -29.24 -47.87 18.67
CA LEU A 68 -30.11 -46.73 18.40
C LEU A 68 -30.42 -45.92 19.67
N GLY A 69 -30.46 -44.59 19.54
CA GLY A 69 -30.80 -43.67 20.63
C GLY A 69 -29.71 -43.50 21.70
N ALA A 70 -28.53 -44.07 21.50
CA ALA A 70 -27.39 -43.84 22.39
C ALA A 70 -26.77 -42.47 22.11
N GLN A 71 -26.23 -41.83 23.15
CA GLN A 71 -25.46 -40.60 22.99
C GLN A 71 -24.22 -40.87 22.14
N CYS A 72 -23.99 -40.01 21.17
CA CYS A 72 -22.80 -40.01 20.33
C CYS A 72 -22.26 -38.58 20.18
N GLY A 73 -21.06 -38.47 19.63
CA GLY A 73 -20.30 -37.23 19.57
C GLY A 73 -19.20 -37.16 20.63
N THR A 74 -18.33 -36.17 20.50
CA THR A 74 -17.07 -36.12 21.26
C THR A 74 -17.18 -35.29 22.55
N THR A 75 -17.83 -34.12 22.50
CA THR A 75 -17.90 -33.17 23.62
C THR A 75 -19.14 -32.28 23.54
N ASP A 76 -19.55 -31.71 24.67
CA ASP A 76 -20.58 -30.66 24.80
C ASP A 76 -20.00 -29.31 25.25
N VAL A 77 -18.69 -29.14 25.05
CA VAL A 77 -17.97 -27.89 25.34
C VAL A 77 -18.15 -26.91 24.18
N GLY A 78 -18.38 -25.63 24.52
CA GLY A 78 -18.47 -24.56 23.52
C GLY A 78 -19.69 -24.71 22.59
N PRO A 79 -19.51 -24.60 21.27
CA PRO A 79 -20.55 -24.83 20.26
C PRO A 79 -20.76 -26.32 19.94
N CYS A 80 -19.92 -27.23 20.44
CA CYS A 80 -20.09 -28.66 20.22
C CYS A 80 -21.33 -29.19 20.96
N GLU A 81 -22.00 -30.16 20.34
CA GLU A 81 -23.20 -30.78 20.87
C GLU A 81 -23.13 -32.29 20.69
N TYR A 82 -23.57 -33.03 21.70
CA TYR A 82 -23.81 -34.46 21.56
C TYR A 82 -25.05 -34.72 20.70
N GLY A 83 -24.98 -35.78 19.90
CA GLY A 83 -26.09 -36.29 19.11
C GLY A 83 -26.64 -37.60 19.65
N THR A 84 -27.51 -38.21 18.86
CA THR A 84 -28.03 -39.56 19.10
C THR A 84 -27.78 -40.47 17.90
N THR A 85 -27.50 -41.73 18.16
CA THR A 85 -27.29 -42.71 17.09
C THR A 85 -28.60 -43.06 16.38
N VAL A 86 -28.60 -42.98 15.05
CA VAL A 86 -29.72 -43.28 14.16
C VAL A 86 -29.27 -44.20 13.03
N CYS A 87 -30.20 -44.81 12.29
CA CYS A 87 -29.86 -45.57 11.10
C CYS A 87 -29.21 -44.68 10.03
N THR A 88 -28.21 -45.21 9.33
CA THR A 88 -27.66 -44.57 8.13
C THR A 88 -28.69 -44.55 7.01
N ALA A 89 -28.57 -43.60 6.08
CA ALA A 89 -29.51 -43.48 4.96
C ALA A 89 -29.57 -44.71 4.03
N ASP A 90 -28.52 -45.54 4.02
CA ASP A 90 -28.47 -46.81 3.27
C ASP A 90 -28.99 -48.01 4.07
N GLY A 91 -29.33 -47.84 5.36
CA GLY A 91 -29.81 -48.88 6.25
C GLY A 91 -28.76 -49.91 6.65
N LEU A 92 -27.48 -49.70 6.35
CA LEU A 92 -26.42 -50.70 6.60
C LEU A 92 -25.64 -50.46 7.90
N GLY A 93 -25.99 -49.45 8.67
CA GLY A 93 -25.29 -49.09 9.90
C GLY A 93 -26.00 -48.02 10.72
N THR A 94 -25.28 -47.51 11.72
CA THR A 94 -25.71 -46.36 12.50
C THR A 94 -24.76 -45.18 12.31
N GLU A 95 -25.30 -43.97 12.27
CA GLU A 95 -24.55 -42.71 12.30
C GLU A 95 -25.01 -41.82 13.45
N CYS A 96 -24.20 -40.83 13.80
CA CYS A 96 -24.59 -39.83 14.79
C CYS A 96 -25.42 -38.74 14.10
N ALA A 97 -26.60 -38.45 14.64
CA ALA A 97 -27.44 -37.36 14.17
C ALA A 97 -27.60 -36.28 15.25
N GLY A 98 -27.52 -35.02 14.81
CA GLY A 98 -27.69 -33.85 15.67
C GLY A 98 -26.46 -33.47 16.49
N ASN A 99 -25.33 -34.15 16.32
CA ASN A 99 -24.06 -33.74 16.92
C ASN A 99 -23.43 -32.58 16.15
N VAL A 100 -22.69 -31.75 16.89
CA VAL A 100 -21.74 -30.76 16.35
C VAL A 100 -20.35 -31.18 16.82
N GLU A 101 -19.50 -31.59 15.88
CA GLU A 101 -18.14 -32.06 16.17
C GLU A 101 -17.13 -30.90 16.19
N PRO A 102 -16.00 -31.06 16.92
CA PRO A 102 -14.86 -30.18 16.86
C PRO A 102 -14.41 -29.88 15.43
N ALA A 103 -14.24 -28.59 15.15
CA ALA A 103 -13.69 -28.06 13.92
C ALA A 103 -12.44 -27.22 14.24
N PRO A 104 -11.50 -27.02 13.31
CA PRO A 104 -10.38 -26.13 13.55
C PRO A 104 -10.85 -24.73 13.92
N GLU A 105 -10.11 -24.07 14.80
CA GLU A 105 -10.47 -22.73 15.23
C GLU A 105 -10.58 -21.74 14.07
N THR A 106 -11.45 -20.77 14.29
CA THR A 106 -11.56 -19.55 13.48
C THR A 106 -11.63 -18.37 14.42
N CYS A 107 -11.22 -17.18 13.98
CA CYS A 107 -11.22 -16.01 14.85
C CYS A 107 -12.62 -15.39 15.01
N ASP A 108 -13.52 -16.12 15.66
CA ASP A 108 -14.92 -15.73 15.85
C ASP A 108 -15.33 -15.61 17.32
N GLY A 109 -14.39 -15.82 18.26
CA GLY A 109 -14.63 -15.76 19.70
C GLY A 109 -15.38 -16.97 20.23
N LEU A 110 -15.47 -18.03 19.44
CA LEU A 110 -16.00 -19.33 19.83
C LEU A 110 -14.85 -20.33 20.02
N ASP A 111 -15.17 -21.45 20.66
CA ASP A 111 -14.26 -22.57 20.90
C ASP A 111 -14.65 -23.67 19.91
N ASN A 112 -14.32 -23.48 18.63
CA ASN A 112 -14.76 -24.36 17.54
C ASN A 112 -14.15 -25.76 17.63
N ASP A 113 -12.96 -25.92 18.21
CA ASP A 113 -12.30 -27.21 18.43
C ASP A 113 -12.67 -27.85 19.77
N CYS A 114 -13.42 -27.10 20.59
CA CYS A 114 -14.05 -27.53 21.82
C CYS A 114 -13.04 -28.06 22.85
N ASP A 115 -11.83 -27.48 22.87
CA ASP A 115 -10.74 -27.82 23.77
C ASP A 115 -10.71 -26.99 25.07
N THR A 116 -11.70 -26.11 25.26
CA THR A 116 -11.87 -25.13 26.36
C THR A 116 -11.10 -23.83 26.21
N VAL A 117 -10.35 -23.64 25.13
CA VAL A 117 -9.58 -22.43 24.86
C VAL A 117 -10.09 -21.75 23.59
N ILE A 118 -10.73 -20.60 23.77
CA ILE A 118 -11.27 -19.80 22.66
C ILE A 118 -10.15 -19.34 21.72
N ASP A 119 -10.36 -19.52 20.41
CA ASP A 119 -9.50 -19.08 19.31
C ASP A 119 -8.00 -19.49 19.42
N ASN A 120 -7.70 -20.62 20.06
CA ASN A 120 -6.32 -21.14 20.12
C ASN A 120 -5.83 -21.60 18.73
N GLY A 121 -4.54 -21.46 18.47
CA GLY A 121 -3.94 -21.91 17.21
C GLY A 121 -4.28 -21.09 15.97
N VAL A 122 -5.12 -20.05 16.09
CA VAL A 122 -5.39 -19.04 15.04
C VAL A 122 -4.82 -17.71 15.49
N THR A 123 -3.56 -17.48 15.15
CA THR A 123 -2.88 -16.21 15.45
C THR A 123 -2.36 -15.57 14.19
N THR A 124 -2.60 -14.27 14.06
CA THR A 124 -1.93 -13.37 13.12
C THR A 124 -0.93 -12.54 13.90
N ASP A 125 0.20 -12.22 13.27
CA ASP A 125 1.20 -11.32 13.84
C ASP A 125 0.72 -9.87 13.66
N PHE A 126 0.73 -9.11 14.75
CA PHE A 126 0.39 -7.69 14.77
C PHE A 126 1.56 -6.86 15.31
N TYR A 127 1.74 -5.67 14.77
CA TYR A 127 2.84 -4.74 15.06
C TYR A 127 2.27 -3.45 15.61
N PRO A 128 2.96 -2.78 16.56
CA PRO A 128 2.54 -1.47 17.07
C PRO A 128 2.33 -0.47 15.94
N ASP A 129 1.30 0.37 16.07
CA ASP A 129 0.98 1.52 15.21
C ASP A 129 0.80 2.73 16.16
N LEU A 130 1.91 3.41 16.48
CA LEU A 130 1.95 4.42 17.53
C LEU A 130 1.44 5.80 17.05
N ASP A 131 1.60 6.12 15.77
CA ASP A 131 1.14 7.38 15.19
C ASP A 131 -0.24 7.31 14.51
N GLY A 132 -0.77 6.10 14.29
CA GLY A 132 -2.13 5.85 13.83
C GLY A 132 -2.32 5.98 12.32
N ASP A 133 -1.27 5.79 11.52
CA ASP A 133 -1.31 5.90 10.06
C ASP A 133 -1.64 4.59 9.34
N THR A 134 -1.86 3.50 10.10
CA THR A 134 -2.21 2.14 9.68
C THR A 134 -1.06 1.26 9.18
N TYR A 135 0.18 1.75 9.24
CA TYR A 135 1.39 0.98 9.03
C TYR A 135 2.02 0.67 10.39
N GLY A 136 2.59 -0.52 10.54
CA GLY A 136 3.13 -0.97 11.83
C GLY A 136 4.65 -0.94 11.86
N ASP A 137 5.24 -0.74 13.04
CA ASP A 137 6.69 -0.64 13.27
C ASP A 137 7.46 -1.84 12.70
N ALA A 138 8.25 -1.60 11.64
CA ALA A 138 9.10 -2.58 10.99
C ALA A 138 10.24 -3.12 11.87
N SER A 139 10.53 -2.44 12.97
CA SER A 139 11.60 -2.79 13.91
C SER A 139 11.10 -3.50 15.16
N ALA A 140 9.79 -3.47 15.42
CA ALA A 140 9.18 -4.11 16.57
C ALA A 140 9.04 -5.64 16.39
N ALA A 141 9.10 -6.36 17.51
CA ALA A 141 8.71 -7.76 17.53
C ALA A 141 7.17 -7.87 17.46
N PRO A 142 6.61 -8.77 16.64
CA PRO A 142 5.17 -8.91 16.54
C PRO A 142 4.55 -9.48 17.82
N VAL A 143 3.29 -9.14 18.04
CA VAL A 143 2.40 -9.75 19.01
C VAL A 143 1.43 -10.67 18.26
N ALA A 144 1.59 -11.98 18.48
CA ALA A 144 0.67 -12.97 17.93
C ALA A 144 -0.67 -12.92 18.68
N ALA A 145 -1.75 -12.61 17.96
CA ALA A 145 -3.10 -12.56 18.49
C ALA A 145 -4.12 -12.98 17.44
N CYS A 146 -5.34 -13.31 17.86
CA CYS A 146 -6.42 -13.64 16.93
C CYS A 146 -6.95 -12.40 16.21
N ALA A 147 -7.18 -11.33 16.99
CA ALA A 147 -7.57 -10.02 16.51
C ALA A 147 -6.49 -8.99 16.87
N ALA A 148 -6.44 -7.90 16.10
CA ALA A 148 -5.50 -6.81 16.34
C ALA A 148 -5.64 -6.29 17.78
N PRO A 149 -4.55 -6.31 18.58
CA PRO A 149 -4.52 -5.59 19.85
C PRO A 149 -4.77 -4.10 19.64
N ALA A 150 -5.09 -3.38 20.72
CA ALA A 150 -5.18 -1.92 20.65
C ALA A 150 -3.84 -1.33 20.19
N ASP A 151 -3.90 -0.32 19.31
CA ASP A 151 -2.74 0.38 18.76
C ASP A 151 -1.77 -0.56 18.02
N HIS A 152 -2.31 -1.59 17.34
CA HIS A 152 -1.54 -2.50 16.49
C HIS A 152 -2.24 -2.75 15.16
N VAL A 153 -1.46 -3.03 14.12
CA VAL A 153 -1.90 -3.40 12.77
C VAL A 153 -1.16 -4.65 12.28
N ALA A 154 -1.73 -5.36 11.31
CA ALA A 154 -1.08 -6.56 10.75
C ALA A 154 0.08 -6.21 9.80
N ASP A 155 0.11 -4.96 9.34
CA ASP A 155 1.20 -4.43 8.54
C ASP A 155 2.45 -4.17 9.40
N HIS A 156 3.63 -4.23 8.79
CA HIS A 156 4.95 -4.08 9.44
C HIS A 156 5.88 -3.20 8.58
N SER A 157 5.32 -2.38 7.69
CA SER A 157 6.13 -1.69 6.69
C SER A 157 6.51 -0.26 7.07
N ASP A 158 6.17 0.17 8.28
CA ASP A 158 6.54 1.51 8.76
C ASP A 158 8.00 1.58 9.22
N CYS A 159 8.78 2.45 8.58
CA CYS A 159 10.16 2.72 8.93
C CYS A 159 10.32 3.76 10.07
N ASN A 160 9.25 4.50 10.43
CA ASN A 160 9.20 5.43 11.54
C ASN A 160 7.78 5.55 12.15
N ASP A 161 7.42 4.58 12.99
CA ASP A 161 6.17 4.46 13.77
C ASP A 161 5.85 5.66 14.71
N GLY A 162 6.73 6.65 14.80
CA GLY A 162 6.51 7.87 15.56
C GLY A 162 6.03 9.06 14.73
N ASP A 163 5.92 8.93 13.41
CA ASP A 163 5.60 10.01 12.49
C ASP A 163 4.76 9.56 11.28
N SER A 164 3.45 9.81 11.36
CA SER A 164 2.43 9.46 10.33
C SER A 164 2.66 10.05 8.93
N ALA A 165 3.69 10.88 8.75
CA ALA A 165 4.13 11.39 7.45
C ALA A 165 5.25 10.54 6.83
N ILE A 166 5.78 9.54 7.52
CA ILE A 166 6.86 8.65 7.08
C ILE A 166 6.34 7.22 7.11
N ASN A 167 5.81 6.74 5.98
CA ASN A 167 5.25 5.40 5.82
C ASN A 167 5.16 5.03 4.34
N PRO A 168 4.96 3.75 3.98
CA PRO A 168 4.86 3.29 2.59
C PRO A 168 3.83 3.95 1.68
N GLY A 169 2.85 4.66 2.24
CA GLY A 169 1.85 5.43 1.49
C GLY A 169 2.20 6.90 1.33
N ALA A 170 3.24 7.39 2.00
CA ALA A 170 3.62 8.79 2.02
C ALA A 170 4.27 9.25 0.70
N PRO A 171 4.09 10.52 0.31
CA PRO A 171 4.87 11.11 -0.78
C PRO A 171 6.30 11.40 -0.32
N GLU A 172 7.25 11.28 -1.24
CA GLU A 172 8.61 11.76 -1.01
C GLU A 172 8.71 13.28 -0.95
N HIS A 173 9.55 13.73 -0.03
CA HIS A 173 10.05 15.09 0.08
C HIS A 173 11.56 15.10 -0.16
N CYS A 174 12.08 16.22 -0.62
CA CYS A 174 13.53 16.43 -0.78
C CYS A 174 14.08 16.97 0.55
N ASP A 175 14.14 16.12 1.56
CA ASP A 175 14.56 16.48 2.93
C ASP A 175 15.68 15.57 3.49
N GLY A 176 16.13 14.59 2.70
CA GLY A 176 17.15 13.62 3.07
C GLY A 176 16.62 12.47 3.93
N ILE A 177 15.29 12.32 4.04
CA ILE A 177 14.60 11.22 4.69
C ILE A 177 13.95 10.36 3.60
N ASP A 178 13.88 9.05 3.84
CA ASP A 178 13.05 8.13 3.06
C ASP A 178 11.63 8.22 3.64
N ASN A 179 10.77 9.07 3.07
CA ASN A 179 9.44 9.30 3.61
C ASN A 179 8.50 8.13 3.29
N ASN A 180 8.71 7.43 2.18
CA ASN A 180 7.85 6.36 1.72
C ASN A 180 8.38 4.95 2.06
N CYS A 181 9.42 4.88 2.89
CA CYS A 181 10.03 3.64 3.37
C CYS A 181 10.39 2.64 2.25
N ASP A 182 10.72 3.11 1.04
CA ASP A 182 11.06 2.26 -0.11
C ASP A 182 12.57 1.96 -0.23
N THR A 183 13.36 2.46 0.72
CA THR A 183 14.83 2.40 0.83
C THR A 183 15.61 3.34 -0.08
N ALA A 184 14.93 4.06 -0.99
CA ALA A 184 15.49 5.22 -1.65
C ALA A 184 15.23 6.48 -0.81
N VAL A 185 16.11 7.46 -0.96
CA VAL A 185 15.98 8.75 -0.27
C VAL A 185 15.85 9.81 -1.34
N ASP A 186 14.86 10.69 -1.18
CA ASP A 186 14.55 11.79 -2.10
C ASP A 186 14.38 11.31 -3.57
N GLU A 187 13.78 10.15 -3.84
CA GLU A 187 13.58 9.71 -5.22
C GLU A 187 12.51 10.52 -5.95
N GLY A 188 12.70 10.62 -7.28
CA GLY A 188 11.93 11.58 -8.08
C GLY A 188 12.51 13.00 -8.10
N PHE A 189 13.46 13.31 -7.20
CA PHE A 189 14.23 14.55 -7.24
C PHE A 189 15.57 14.35 -7.96
N THR A 190 15.94 15.30 -8.83
CA THR A 190 17.25 15.26 -9.50
C THR A 190 18.26 15.93 -8.60
N LEU A 191 19.00 15.16 -7.80
CA LEU A 191 20.04 15.67 -6.89
C LEU A 191 21.46 15.46 -7.45
N GLY A 192 22.31 16.46 -7.24
CA GLY A 192 23.72 16.43 -7.63
C GLY A 192 23.98 16.50 -9.14
N ALA A 193 22.93 16.72 -9.96
CA ALA A 193 23.11 16.94 -11.39
C ALA A 193 23.66 18.35 -11.64
N GLN A 194 24.46 18.49 -12.69
CA GLN A 194 24.94 19.79 -13.13
C GLN A 194 23.77 20.67 -13.58
N CYS A 195 23.78 21.93 -13.16
CA CYS A 195 22.82 22.94 -13.55
C CYS A 195 23.53 24.27 -13.85
N GLY A 196 22.79 25.24 -14.38
CA GLY A 196 23.33 26.49 -14.92
C GLY A 196 23.56 26.43 -16.42
N THR A 197 23.81 27.58 -17.04
CA THR A 197 23.79 27.71 -18.51
C THR A 197 25.15 27.55 -19.18
N THR A 198 26.24 28.01 -18.56
CA THR A 198 27.58 28.06 -19.17
C THR A 198 28.68 28.19 -18.11
N ASP A 199 29.90 27.79 -18.47
CA ASP A 199 31.16 27.98 -17.72
C ASP A 199 32.12 28.96 -18.43
N VAL A 200 31.57 29.84 -19.26
CA VAL A 200 32.31 30.88 -19.98
C VAL A 200 32.45 32.13 -19.11
N GLY A 201 33.62 32.74 -19.11
CA GLY A 201 33.87 33.99 -18.39
C GLY A 201 33.80 33.81 -16.87
N PRO A 202 33.06 34.67 -16.14
CA PRO A 202 32.79 34.55 -14.71
C PRO A 202 31.62 33.61 -14.38
N CYS A 203 30.87 33.11 -15.37
CA CYS A 203 29.79 32.16 -15.14
C CYS A 203 30.33 30.80 -14.68
N GLU A 204 29.57 30.13 -13.82
CA GLU A 204 29.91 28.82 -13.28
C GLU A 204 28.67 27.93 -13.28
N TYR A 205 28.86 26.64 -13.59
CA TYR A 205 27.83 25.64 -13.34
C TYR A 205 27.67 25.38 -11.85
N GLY A 206 26.44 25.12 -11.44
CA GLY A 206 26.09 24.66 -10.11
C GLY A 206 25.74 23.18 -10.09
N THR A 207 25.22 22.74 -8.95
CA THR A 207 24.61 21.42 -8.77
C THR A 207 23.19 21.55 -8.23
N THR A 208 22.30 20.67 -8.66
CA THR A 208 20.93 20.63 -8.14
C THR A 208 20.90 20.14 -6.69
N VAL A 209 20.22 20.90 -5.84
CA VAL A 209 20.04 20.63 -4.41
C VAL A 209 18.56 20.74 -4.05
N CYS A 210 18.18 20.25 -2.87
CA CYS A 210 16.82 20.45 -2.37
C CYS A 210 16.54 21.93 -2.12
N THR A 211 15.33 22.34 -2.48
CA THR A 211 14.74 23.63 -2.08
C THR A 211 14.52 23.66 -0.58
N ALA A 212 14.51 24.87 0.01
CA ALA A 212 14.36 25.03 1.45
C ALA A 212 13.01 24.54 2.01
N ASP A 213 11.98 24.40 1.17
CA ASP A 213 10.68 23.85 1.55
C ASP A 213 10.56 22.33 1.32
N GLY A 214 11.59 21.68 0.76
CA GLY A 214 11.63 20.24 0.52
C GLY A 214 10.68 19.76 -0.60
N LEU A 215 10.09 20.66 -1.38
CA LEU A 215 9.08 20.30 -2.40
C LEU A 215 9.65 20.20 -3.83
N GLY A 216 10.93 20.49 -4.01
CA GLY A 216 11.58 20.49 -5.31
C GLY A 216 13.09 20.64 -5.22
N THR A 217 13.71 20.83 -6.39
CA THR A 217 15.14 21.10 -6.49
C THR A 217 15.42 22.47 -7.08
N GLU A 218 16.53 23.08 -6.66
CA GLU A 218 17.06 24.33 -7.21
C GLU A 218 18.55 24.22 -7.53
N CYS A 219 19.06 25.12 -8.35
CA CYS A 219 20.48 25.15 -8.66
C CYS A 219 21.24 25.92 -7.58
N ALA A 220 22.26 25.29 -7.00
CA ALA A 220 23.13 25.93 -6.03
C ALA A 220 24.56 26.02 -6.56
N GLY A 221 25.21 27.15 -6.30
CA GLY A 221 26.61 27.41 -6.66
C GLY A 221 26.82 27.85 -8.11
N ASN A 222 25.76 27.99 -8.91
CA ASN A 222 25.85 28.56 -10.24
C ASN A 222 26.02 30.08 -10.21
N VAL A 223 26.74 30.60 -11.21
CA VAL A 223 26.78 32.03 -11.54
C VAL A 223 26.16 32.17 -12.92
N GLU A 224 24.97 32.77 -12.99
CA GLU A 224 24.21 32.93 -14.23
C GLU A 224 24.64 34.18 -15.02
N PRO A 225 24.47 34.17 -16.36
CA PRO A 225 24.66 35.33 -17.22
C PRO A 225 23.98 36.60 -16.69
N GLY A 226 24.79 37.63 -16.49
CA GLY A 226 24.38 38.97 -16.13
C GLY A 226 24.24 39.90 -17.34
N PHE A 227 24.16 41.20 -17.05
CA PHE A 227 24.35 42.22 -18.08
C PHE A 227 25.81 42.64 -18.09
N GLU A 228 26.30 42.99 -19.27
CA GLU A 228 27.64 43.53 -19.39
C GLU A 228 27.84 44.81 -18.58
N THR A 229 29.04 44.92 -18.04
CA THR A 229 29.57 46.12 -17.41
C THR A 229 30.98 46.34 -17.93
N CYS A 230 31.45 47.58 -17.98
CA CYS A 230 32.78 47.88 -18.51
C CYS A 230 33.88 47.57 -17.50
N ASP A 231 34.08 46.30 -17.21
CA ASP A 231 35.05 45.80 -16.23
C ASP A 231 36.08 44.82 -16.83
N GLY A 232 36.00 44.55 -18.14
CA GLY A 232 36.89 43.63 -18.85
C GLY A 232 36.56 42.16 -18.58
N LEU A 233 35.41 41.87 -17.97
CA LEU A 233 34.85 40.54 -17.84
C LEU A 233 33.73 40.34 -18.87
N ASP A 234 33.45 39.08 -19.17
CA ASP A 234 32.34 38.65 -20.03
C ASP A 234 31.15 38.31 -19.12
N ASN A 235 30.49 39.34 -18.59
CA ASN A 235 29.47 39.21 -17.56
C ASN A 235 28.18 38.55 -18.07
N ASP A 236 27.87 38.65 -19.37
CA ASP A 236 26.75 37.97 -20.01
C ASP A 236 27.14 36.57 -20.56
N CYS A 237 28.42 36.23 -20.47
CA CYS A 237 28.99 34.91 -20.75
C CYS A 237 28.71 34.44 -22.20
N ASP A 238 28.65 35.39 -23.15
CA ASP A 238 28.38 35.14 -24.57
C ASP A 238 29.64 34.91 -25.41
N THR A 239 30.82 34.86 -24.77
CA THR A 239 32.18 34.74 -25.33
C THR A 239 32.80 36.06 -25.82
N VAL A 240 32.10 37.19 -25.68
CA VAL A 240 32.59 38.51 -26.08
C VAL A 240 32.69 39.42 -24.85
N ILE A 241 33.89 39.91 -24.58
CA ILE A 241 34.12 40.82 -23.44
C ILE A 241 33.53 42.21 -23.74
N ASP A 242 32.79 42.74 -22.76
CA ASP A 242 32.21 44.09 -22.74
C ASP A 242 31.36 44.46 -23.98
N ASN A 243 30.66 43.49 -24.60
CA ASN A 243 29.73 43.76 -25.70
C ASN A 243 28.50 44.55 -25.21
N GLY A 244 27.94 45.40 -26.08
CA GLY A 244 26.72 46.14 -25.75
C GLY A 244 26.86 47.25 -24.69
N VAL A 245 28.05 47.44 -24.10
CA VAL A 245 28.36 48.53 -23.17
C VAL A 245 29.33 49.50 -23.83
N THR A 246 28.80 50.62 -24.32
CA THR A 246 29.61 51.67 -24.96
C THR A 246 29.28 53.05 -24.41
N THR A 247 30.31 53.83 -24.15
CA THR A 247 30.28 55.28 -23.94
C THR A 247 30.91 55.95 -25.14
N ASP A 248 30.39 57.11 -25.52
CA ASP A 248 30.97 57.94 -26.57
C ASP A 248 32.19 58.71 -26.01
N TYR A 249 33.32 58.59 -26.69
CA TYR A 249 34.56 59.30 -26.36
C TYR A 249 35.03 60.18 -27.51
N TYR A 250 35.62 61.31 -27.19
CA TYR A 250 36.06 62.35 -28.13
C TYR A 250 37.57 62.56 -28.00
N PRO A 251 38.30 62.79 -29.11
CA PRO A 251 39.74 63.03 -29.07
C PRO A 251 40.10 64.21 -28.15
N ASP A 252 41.17 64.06 -27.37
CA ASP A 252 41.79 65.08 -26.52
C ASP A 252 43.25 65.21 -26.96
N THR A 253 43.47 65.97 -28.05
CA THR A 253 44.76 66.01 -28.75
C THR A 253 45.79 66.87 -28.01
N ASP A 254 45.35 67.85 -27.22
CA ASP A 254 46.21 68.79 -26.50
C ASP A 254 46.38 68.48 -25.01
N GLY A 255 45.60 67.53 -24.48
CA GLY A 255 45.76 66.93 -23.16
C GLY A 255 45.20 67.79 -22.01
N ASP A 256 44.18 68.61 -22.25
CA ASP A 256 43.53 69.43 -21.22
C ASP A 256 42.30 68.81 -20.57
N THR A 257 41.96 67.56 -20.93
CA THR A 257 40.86 66.73 -20.43
C THR A 257 39.47 67.04 -20.98
N TYR A 258 39.35 67.95 -21.95
CA TYR A 258 38.12 68.18 -22.72
C TYR A 258 38.32 67.69 -24.15
N GLY A 259 37.31 67.02 -24.72
CA GLY A 259 37.42 66.44 -26.05
C GLY A 259 36.81 67.33 -27.13
N ASP A 260 37.31 67.19 -28.36
CA ASP A 260 36.93 68.00 -29.53
C ASP A 260 35.41 68.02 -29.79
N ALA A 261 34.79 69.19 -29.58
CA ALA A 261 33.37 69.46 -29.81
C ALA A 261 32.93 69.25 -31.28
N SER A 262 33.89 69.18 -32.22
CA SER A 262 33.66 69.03 -33.65
C SER A 262 33.96 67.63 -34.20
N ALA A 263 34.61 66.77 -33.41
CA ALA A 263 34.92 65.41 -33.79
C ALA A 263 33.70 64.47 -33.68
N ALA A 264 33.67 63.43 -34.52
CA ALA A 264 32.73 62.33 -34.34
C ALA A 264 33.20 61.46 -33.16
N PRO A 265 32.31 61.06 -32.25
CA PRO A 265 32.70 60.21 -31.13
C PRO A 265 33.13 58.82 -31.59
N VAL A 266 34.00 58.21 -30.81
CA VAL A 266 34.31 56.79 -30.86
C VAL A 266 33.57 56.11 -29.71
N ALA A 267 32.58 55.27 -30.05
CA ALA A 267 31.89 54.44 -29.07
C ALA A 267 32.82 53.32 -28.60
N ALA A 268 33.15 53.30 -27.32
CA ALA A 268 33.99 52.28 -26.70
C ALA A 268 33.55 52.02 -25.26
N CYS A 269 33.94 50.88 -24.71
CA CYS A 269 33.70 50.57 -23.30
C CYS A 269 34.52 51.51 -22.40
N ALA A 270 35.84 51.55 -22.61
CA ALA A 270 36.77 52.42 -21.92
C ALA A 270 37.31 53.51 -22.87
N ALA A 271 37.75 54.63 -22.30
CA ALA A 271 38.34 55.73 -23.04
C ALA A 271 39.51 55.22 -23.90
N PRO A 272 39.44 55.35 -25.23
CA PRO A 272 40.60 55.13 -26.08
C PRO A 272 41.75 56.05 -25.69
N ALA A 273 42.98 55.70 -26.08
CA ALA A 273 44.12 56.58 -25.86
C ALA A 273 43.86 57.97 -26.48
N ASP A 274 44.21 59.02 -25.73
CA ASP A 274 44.03 60.42 -26.12
C ASP A 274 42.55 60.77 -26.43
N HIS A 275 41.60 60.18 -25.68
CA HIS A 275 40.18 60.53 -25.75
C HIS A 275 39.57 60.71 -24.35
N VAL A 276 38.54 61.53 -24.24
CA VAL A 276 37.77 61.79 -23.02
C VAL A 276 36.27 61.77 -23.32
N ALA A 277 35.44 61.51 -22.31
CA ALA A 277 33.98 61.45 -22.48
C ALA A 277 33.33 62.84 -22.59
N ASP A 278 34.05 63.88 -22.14
CA ASP A 278 33.60 65.26 -22.27
C ASP A 278 33.83 65.75 -23.71
N HIS A 279 32.82 66.42 -24.28
CA HIS A 279 32.78 66.87 -25.68
C HIS A 279 32.81 68.39 -25.81
N SER A 280 33.31 69.08 -24.80
CA SER A 280 33.05 70.52 -24.66
C SER A 280 34.20 71.40 -25.15
N ASP A 281 35.25 70.84 -25.76
CA ASP A 281 36.39 71.63 -26.23
C ASP A 281 36.13 72.27 -27.60
N CYS A 282 36.13 73.61 -27.63
CA CYS A 282 35.98 74.39 -28.85
C CYS A 282 37.28 74.51 -29.68
N ASN A 283 38.44 74.09 -29.15
CA ASN A 283 39.73 74.09 -29.84
C ASN A 283 40.74 73.05 -29.30
N ASP A 284 40.53 71.78 -29.68
CA ASP A 284 41.35 70.58 -29.34
C ASP A 284 42.83 70.62 -29.80
N GLY A 285 43.28 71.73 -30.40
CA GLY A 285 44.68 71.94 -30.76
C GLY A 285 45.46 72.80 -29.77
N ASN A 286 44.82 73.27 -28.69
CA ASN A 286 45.38 74.25 -27.77
C ASN A 286 44.82 74.13 -26.34
N ASN A 287 45.60 73.47 -25.48
CA ASN A 287 45.29 73.14 -24.08
C ASN A 287 44.94 74.32 -23.14
N ALA A 288 45.02 75.54 -23.64
CA ALA A 288 44.66 76.78 -22.94
C ALA A 288 43.27 77.31 -23.34
N VAL A 289 42.59 76.65 -24.27
CA VAL A 289 41.25 76.99 -24.77
C VAL A 289 40.35 75.79 -24.46
N HIS A 290 39.55 75.89 -23.42
CA HIS A 290 38.67 74.82 -22.96
C HIS A 290 37.63 75.36 -21.98
N PRO A 291 36.54 74.63 -21.67
CA PRO A 291 35.57 75.02 -20.67
C PRO A 291 36.21 75.48 -19.34
N GLY A 292 35.86 76.70 -18.93
CA GLY A 292 36.35 77.28 -17.67
C GLY A 292 37.78 77.80 -17.69
N ALA A 293 38.45 77.84 -18.85
CA ALA A 293 39.73 78.55 -18.99
C ALA A 293 39.56 80.06 -18.73
N ALA A 294 40.68 80.74 -18.49
CA ALA A 294 40.67 82.17 -18.24
C ALA A 294 40.75 82.95 -19.55
N GLU A 295 39.70 83.72 -19.85
CA GLU A 295 39.62 84.64 -20.99
C GLU A 295 40.85 85.55 -21.11
N ARG A 296 41.52 85.47 -22.27
CA ARG A 296 42.63 86.36 -22.64
C ARG A 296 42.15 87.32 -23.72
N CYS A 297 42.71 88.52 -23.74
CA CYS A 297 42.46 89.48 -24.81
C CYS A 297 43.22 89.10 -26.11
N ASN A 298 43.07 87.88 -26.60
CA ASN A 298 43.70 87.33 -27.81
C ASN A 298 42.73 87.24 -29.01
N GLY A 299 41.43 87.50 -28.80
CA GLY A 299 40.41 87.44 -29.84
C GLY A 299 39.94 86.03 -30.18
N LEU A 300 40.29 85.04 -29.37
CA LEU A 300 39.70 83.70 -29.33
C LEU A 300 38.67 83.66 -28.19
N ASP A 301 37.71 82.75 -28.29
CA ASP A 301 36.92 82.32 -27.14
C ASP A 301 37.78 81.29 -26.41
N ASP A 302 38.33 81.64 -25.25
CA ASP A 302 39.27 80.75 -24.54
C ASP A 302 38.50 79.80 -23.61
N ASN A 303 37.33 80.17 -23.11
CA ASN A 303 36.59 79.39 -22.12
C ASN A 303 35.42 78.59 -22.68
N CYS A 304 35.23 78.61 -24.00
CA CYS A 304 34.20 77.89 -24.75
C CYS A 304 32.78 78.18 -24.23
N ASP A 305 32.49 79.42 -23.83
CA ASP A 305 31.20 79.86 -23.26
C ASP A 305 30.30 80.64 -24.23
N THR A 306 30.70 80.73 -25.51
CA THR A 306 30.01 81.54 -26.53
C THR A 306 28.69 81.00 -27.09
#